data_AF-A0A8K0UE69-F1
#
_entry.id   AF-A0A8K0UE69-F1
#
_cell.length_a   1.000
_cell.length_b   1.000
_cell.length_c   1.000
_cell.angle_alpha   90.00
_cell.angle_beta   90.00
_cell.angle_gamma   90.00
#
_symmetry.space_group_name_H-M   'P 1'
#
loop_
_entity.id
_entity.type
_entity.pdbx_description
1 polymer ?
#
loop_
_entity_poly.entity_id
_entity_poly.type
_entity_poly.pdbx_seq_one_letter_code
_entity_poly.pdbx_strand_id
1 'polypeptide(L)'
;MAATPSDILHIVKADAIPLFACVASFVWVVHDYVVTLEDEIRYIWPYRWNLGKMLYFWIRVYTVVVTLFDVLQIHIFAHIRPSLTLCVAMDPVTRVLGALSLWSIETVMQMRIYALYGRSKKAWP
;
A
#
# COMPACT_ATOMS: atom_id res chain seq x y z
N MET A 1 9.81 -33.48 5.23
CA MET A 1 11.04 -33.17 6.00
C MET A 1 10.58 -32.51 7.29
N ALA A 2 10.83 -33.13 8.45
CA ALA A 2 10.49 -32.53 9.73
C ALA A 2 11.50 -31.41 10.02
N ALA A 3 11.01 -30.19 10.27
CA ALA A 3 11.86 -29.04 10.58
C ALA A 3 12.61 -29.30 11.89
N THR A 4 13.90 -28.94 11.94
CA THR A 4 14.69 -29.08 13.16
C THR A 4 14.28 -27.99 14.16
N PRO A 5 14.38 -28.22 15.48
CA PRO A 5 14.00 -27.21 16.48
C PRO A 5 14.79 -25.89 16.37
N SER A 6 16.00 -25.92 15.83
CA SER A 6 16.78 -24.71 15.50
C SER A 6 16.16 -23.89 14.38
N ASP A 7 15.58 -24.53 13.37
CA ASP A 7 14.93 -23.83 12.24
C ASP A 7 13.68 -23.09 12.73
N ILE A 8 12.91 -23.73 13.60
CA ILE A 8 11.68 -23.17 14.17
C ILE A 8 12.01 -21.91 15.00
N LEU A 9 13.08 -21.96 15.79
CA LEU A 9 13.52 -20.81 16.59
C LEU A 9 13.96 -19.62 15.71
N HIS A 10 14.60 -19.90 14.57
CA HIS A 10 15.04 -18.86 13.64
C HIS A 10 13.85 -18.17 12.96
N ILE A 11 12.81 -18.93 12.61
CA ILE A 11 11.57 -18.41 12.00
C ILE A 11 10.84 -17.50 13.00
N VAL A 12 10.67 -17.95 14.24
CA VAL A 12 9.96 -17.16 15.27
C VAL A 12 10.69 -15.85 15.58
N LYS A 13 12.03 -15.84 15.58
CA LYS A 13 12.80 -14.59 15.74
C LYS A 13 12.67 -13.67 14.54
N ALA A 14 12.62 -14.22 13.33
CA ALA A 14 12.46 -13.44 12.11
C ALA A 14 11.09 -12.73 12.06
N ASP A 15 10.04 -13.36 12.58
CA ASP A 15 8.68 -12.80 12.61
C ASP A 15 8.52 -11.58 13.53
N ALA A 16 9.41 -11.41 14.52
CA ALA A 16 9.36 -10.25 15.42
C ALA A 16 9.71 -8.93 14.71
N ILE A 17 10.56 -8.98 13.69
CA ILE A 17 11.05 -7.81 12.94
C ILE A 17 9.91 -7.10 12.19
N PRO A 18 9.12 -7.79 11.34
CA PRO A 18 7.99 -7.15 10.65
C PRO A 18 6.91 -6.66 11.61
N LEU A 19 6.73 -7.30 12.78
CA LEU A 19 5.71 -6.86 13.75
C LEU A 19 5.94 -5.43 14.25
N PHE A 20 7.18 -5.06 14.55
CA PHE A 20 7.51 -3.67 14.91
C PHE A 20 7.58 -2.75 13.70
N ALA A 21 8.15 -3.23 12.59
CA ALA A 21 8.35 -2.42 11.39
C ALA A 21 7.02 -1.99 10.74
N CYS A 22 6.03 -2.87 10.69
CA CYS A 22 4.73 -2.57 10.06
C CYS A 22 3.90 -1.58 10.90
N VAL A 23 3.94 -1.71 12.23
CA VAL A 23 3.29 -0.73 13.12
C VAL A 23 3.96 0.65 12.99
N ALA A 24 5.29 0.70 12.99
CA ALA A 24 6.02 1.95 12.78
C ALA A 24 5.69 2.57 11.41
N SER A 25 5.63 1.76 10.35
CA SER A 25 5.28 2.20 9.00
C SER A 25 3.84 2.72 8.93
N PHE A 26 2.91 2.08 9.60
CA PHE A 26 1.51 2.53 9.66
C PHE A 26 1.38 3.87 10.38
N VAL A 27 2.03 4.02 11.55
CA VAL A 27 2.04 5.29 12.27
C VAL A 27 2.65 6.39 11.40
N TRP A 28 3.71 6.10 10.67
CA TRP A 28 4.34 7.04 9.75
C TRP A 28 3.38 7.49 8.63
N VAL A 29 2.70 6.54 7.97
CA VAL A 29 1.75 6.83 6.90
C VAL A 29 0.56 7.65 7.42
N VAL A 30 0.04 7.32 8.60
CA VAL A 30 -1.05 8.08 9.23
C VAL A 30 -0.57 9.48 9.62
N HIS A 31 0.64 9.62 10.13
CA HIS A 31 1.21 10.93 10.47
C HIS A 31 1.35 11.81 9.22
N ASP A 32 1.93 11.29 8.14
CA ASP A 32 2.03 11.99 6.86
C ASP A 32 0.64 12.39 6.32
N TYR A 33 -0.34 11.50 6.51
CA TYR A 33 -1.73 11.76 6.15
C TYR A 33 -2.30 12.96 6.92
N VAL A 34 -2.13 13.01 8.24
CA VAL A 34 -2.67 14.10 9.08
C VAL A 34 -2.02 15.43 8.74
N VAL A 35 -0.69 15.46 8.56
CA VAL A 35 0.04 16.69 8.27
C VAL A 35 -0.39 17.31 6.94
N THR A 36 -0.57 16.48 5.91
CA THR A 36 -0.92 16.99 4.58
C THR A 36 -2.42 17.19 4.36
N LEU A 37 -3.29 16.69 5.26
CA LEU A 37 -4.75 16.84 5.18
C LEU A 37 -5.19 18.32 5.23
N GLU A 38 -4.54 19.13 6.05
CA GLU A 38 -4.88 20.55 6.21
C GLU A 38 -4.74 21.30 4.86
N ASP A 39 -3.63 21.06 4.17
CA ASP A 39 -3.39 21.62 2.85
C ASP A 39 -4.35 21.05 1.79
N GLU A 40 -4.69 19.76 1.87
CA GLU A 40 -5.66 19.15 0.95
C GLU A 40 -7.05 19.79 1.06
N ILE A 41 -7.53 20.00 2.28
CA ILE A 41 -8.83 20.62 2.52
C ILE A 41 -8.84 22.05 1.98
N ARG A 42 -7.72 22.77 2.12
CA ARG A 42 -7.61 24.14 1.65
C ARG A 42 -7.51 24.26 0.14
N TYR A 43 -6.73 23.41 -0.53
CA TYR A 43 -6.40 23.57 -1.95
C TYR A 43 -7.15 22.61 -2.89
N ILE A 44 -7.44 21.39 -2.45
CA ILE A 44 -8.01 20.33 -3.30
C ILE A 44 -9.52 20.19 -3.14
N TRP A 45 -10.06 20.35 -1.92
CA TRP A 45 -11.50 20.21 -1.68
C TRP A 45 -12.39 21.21 -2.43
N PRO A 46 -12.07 22.52 -2.53
CA PRO A 46 -12.94 23.48 -3.24
C PRO A 46 -12.93 23.31 -4.76
N TYR A 47 -11.97 22.55 -5.31
CA TYR A 47 -11.83 22.37 -6.75
C TYR A 47 -12.82 21.33 -7.31
N ARG A 48 -13.29 21.54 -8.55
CA ARG A 48 -14.24 20.63 -9.22
C ARG A 48 -13.66 19.22 -9.37
N TRP A 49 -14.54 18.23 -9.36
CA TRP A 49 -14.18 16.81 -9.54
C TRP A 49 -13.58 16.58 -10.93
N ASN A 50 -12.25 16.49 -10.99
CA ASN A 50 -11.49 16.09 -12.16
C ASN A 50 -10.86 14.71 -11.93
N LEU A 51 -10.50 14.02 -13.03
CA LEU A 51 -9.81 12.72 -12.98
C LEU A 51 -8.57 12.75 -12.07
N GLY A 52 -7.81 13.84 -12.05
CA GLY A 52 -6.66 14.01 -11.16
C GLY A 52 -7.03 14.00 -9.68
N LYS A 53 -8.19 14.56 -9.29
CA LYS A 53 -8.68 14.54 -7.90
C LYS A 53 -9.10 13.13 -7.50
N MET A 54 -9.78 12.40 -8.38
CA MET A 54 -10.15 11.01 -8.13
C MET A 54 -8.93 10.11 -8.00
N LEU A 55 -7.94 10.26 -8.87
CA LEU A 55 -6.70 9.49 -8.84
C LEU A 55 -5.86 9.81 -7.60
N TYR A 56 -5.86 11.07 -7.17
CA TYR A 56 -5.20 11.49 -5.94
C TYR A 56 -5.82 10.82 -4.70
N PHE A 57 -7.15 10.87 -4.56
CA PHE A 57 -7.83 10.16 -3.49
C PHE A 57 -7.64 8.65 -3.59
N TRP A 58 -7.63 8.09 -4.81
CA TRP A 58 -7.40 6.66 -5.03
C TRP A 58 -6.07 6.23 -4.44
N ILE A 59 -4.96 6.84 -4.85
CA ILE A 59 -3.62 6.48 -4.34
C ILE A 59 -3.58 6.60 -2.82
N ARG A 60 -4.10 7.71 -2.29
CA ARG A 60 -3.96 8.02 -0.87
C ARG A 60 -4.79 7.11 0.02
N VAL A 61 -6.06 6.90 -0.31
CA VAL A 61 -6.94 5.97 0.42
C VAL A 61 -6.45 4.54 0.25
N TYR A 62 -6.02 4.18 -0.97
CA TYR A 62 -5.50 2.85 -1.26
C TYR A 62 -4.25 2.53 -0.43
N THR A 63 -3.28 3.44 -0.35
CA THR A 63 -2.08 3.25 0.49
C THR A 63 -2.44 3.02 1.95
N VAL A 64 -3.33 3.84 2.53
CA VAL A 64 -3.75 3.66 3.94
C VAL A 64 -4.44 2.30 4.15
N VAL A 65 -5.32 1.90 3.23
CA VAL A 65 -6.03 0.61 3.32
C VAL A 65 -5.06 -0.56 3.20
N VAL A 66 -4.08 -0.50 2.28
CA VAL A 66 -3.07 -1.55 2.12
C VAL A 66 -2.18 -1.66 3.34
N THR A 67 -1.69 -0.54 3.89
CA THR A 67 -0.86 -0.56 5.10
C THR A 67 -1.65 -1.05 6.32
N LEU A 68 -2.93 -0.68 6.45
CA LEU A 68 -3.79 -1.20 7.51
C LEU A 68 -3.99 -2.72 7.37
N PHE A 69 -4.23 -3.21 6.15
CA PHE A 69 -4.38 -4.64 5.88
C PHE A 69 -3.12 -5.42 6.27
N ASP A 70 -1.93 -4.91 5.93
CA ASP A 70 -0.64 -5.53 6.26
C ASP A 70 -0.42 -5.64 7.79
N VAL A 71 -0.69 -4.56 8.53
CA VAL A 71 -0.60 -4.56 10.00
C VAL A 71 -1.58 -5.56 10.62
N LEU A 72 -2.84 -5.57 10.16
CA LEU A 72 -3.86 -6.50 10.66
C LEU A 72 -3.46 -7.95 10.38
N GLN A 73 -2.99 -8.23 9.17
CA GLN A 73 -2.52 -9.55 8.77
C GLN A 73 -1.41 -10.06 9.69
N ILE A 74 -0.37 -9.25 9.93
CA ILE A 74 0.77 -9.63 10.77
C ILE A 74 0.36 -9.81 12.24
N HIS A 75 -0.50 -8.93 12.77
CA HIS A 75 -1.01 -9.08 14.14
C HIS A 75 -1.86 -10.33 14.33
N ILE A 76 -2.71 -10.67 13.36
CA ILE A 76 -3.51 -11.89 13.38
C ILE A 76 -2.60 -13.12 13.34
N PHE A 77 -1.57 -13.12 12.49
CA PHE A 77 -0.61 -14.22 12.40
C PHE A 77 0.23 -14.40 13.67
N ALA A 78 0.56 -13.31 14.36
CA ALA A 78 1.33 -13.35 15.61
C ALA A 78 0.51 -13.86 16.81
N HIS A 79 -0.78 -13.50 16.90
CA HIS A 79 -1.64 -13.85 18.04
C HIS A 79 -2.41 -15.17 17.86
N ILE A 80 -2.85 -15.47 16.64
CA ILE A 80 -3.71 -16.62 16.34
C ILE A 80 -2.92 -17.54 15.41
N ARG A 81 -2.71 -18.80 15.82
CA ARG A 81 -2.11 -19.83 14.95
C ARG A 81 -2.96 -19.93 13.67
N PRO A 82 -2.45 -19.49 12.51
CA PRO A 82 -3.27 -19.40 11.32
C PRO A 82 -3.62 -20.78 10.80
N SER A 83 -4.80 -20.91 10.21
CA SER A 83 -5.11 -22.08 9.40
C SER A 83 -4.26 -22.07 8.13
N LEU A 84 -3.84 -23.26 7.68
CA LEU A 84 -3.06 -23.42 6.44
C LEU A 84 -3.76 -22.78 5.24
N THR A 85 -5.09 -22.85 5.20
CA THR A 85 -5.93 -22.25 4.15
C THR A 85 -5.82 -20.73 4.11
N LEU A 86 -5.78 -20.06 5.28
CA LEU A 86 -5.60 -18.61 5.34
C LEU A 86 -4.21 -18.20 4.87
N CYS A 87 -3.16 -18.93 5.28
CA CYS A 87 -1.80 -18.67 4.82
C CYS A 87 -1.70 -18.72 3.29
N VAL A 88 -2.22 -19.79 2.68
CA VAL A 88 -2.21 -19.97 1.21
C VAL A 88 -3.07 -18.92 0.49
N ALA A 89 -4.18 -18.48 1.09
CA ALA A 89 -5.04 -17.45 0.50
C ALA A 89 -4.44 -16.04 0.58
N MET A 90 -3.63 -15.74 1.60
CA MET A 90 -3.05 -14.41 1.78
C MET A 90 -1.91 -14.12 0.81
N ASP A 91 -1.11 -15.14 0.44
CA ASP A 91 -0.02 -15.02 -0.55
C ASP A 91 -0.46 -14.35 -1.88
N PRO A 92 -1.49 -14.85 -2.60
CA PRO A 92 -1.93 -14.23 -3.85
C PRO A 92 -2.59 -12.87 -3.60
N VAL A 93 -3.28 -12.67 -2.46
CA VAL A 93 -3.93 -11.40 -2.14
C VAL A 93 -2.89 -10.28 -2.00
N THR A 94 -1.83 -10.50 -1.22
CA THR A 94 -0.75 -9.51 -1.06
C THR A 94 -0.08 -9.20 -2.40
N ARG A 95 0.12 -10.20 -3.27
CA ARG A 95 0.68 -10.01 -4.62
C ARG A 95 -0.23 -9.15 -5.51
N VAL A 96 -1.54 -9.40 -5.50
CA VAL A 96 -2.50 -8.62 -6.29
C VAL A 96 -2.59 -7.19 -5.77
N LEU A 97 -2.61 -6.98 -4.45
CA LEU A 97 -2.59 -5.64 -3.86
C LEU A 97 -1.30 -4.88 -4.23
N GLY A 98 -0.16 -5.56 -4.24
CA GLY A 98 1.10 -5.00 -4.73
C GLY A 98 1.06 -4.63 -6.22
N ALA A 99 0.49 -5.49 -7.06
CA ALA A 99 0.37 -5.20 -8.50
C ALA A 99 -0.56 -4.00 -8.77
N LEU A 100 -1.69 -3.92 -8.07
CA LEU A 100 -2.62 -2.79 -8.16
C LEU A 100 -1.97 -1.47 -7.71
N SER A 101 -1.12 -1.50 -6.68
CA SER A 101 -0.37 -0.32 -6.25
C SER A 101 0.59 0.16 -7.35
N LEU A 102 1.36 -0.76 -7.94
CA LEU A 102 2.28 -0.45 -9.03
C LEU A 102 1.57 0.11 -10.26
N TRP A 103 0.47 -0.51 -10.69
CA TRP A 103 -0.32 -0.01 -11.82
C TRP A 103 -0.91 1.38 -11.56
N SER A 104 -1.32 1.66 -10.32
CA SER A 104 -1.82 2.98 -9.98
C SER A 104 -0.74 4.07 -10.13
N ILE A 105 0.49 3.77 -9.69
CA ILE A 105 1.65 4.68 -9.80
C ILE A 105 2.02 4.89 -11.27
N GLU A 106 2.07 3.81 -12.05
CA GLU A 106 2.37 3.86 -13.48
C GLU A 106 1.35 4.76 -14.20
N THR A 107 0.06 4.57 -13.94
CA THR A 107 -1.01 5.37 -14.55
C THR A 107 -0.85 6.86 -14.24
N VAL A 108 -0.49 7.20 -13.00
CA VAL A 108 -0.27 8.59 -12.56
C VAL A 108 0.95 9.20 -13.26
N MET A 109 2.03 8.43 -13.38
CA MET A 109 3.24 8.87 -14.06
C MET A 109 2.95 9.15 -15.54
N GLN A 110 2.24 8.26 -16.23
CA GLN A 110 1.84 8.47 -17.62
C GLN A 110 0.93 9.69 -17.79
N MET A 111 -0.03 9.90 -16.88
CA MET A 111 -0.85 11.13 -16.91
C MET A 111 -0.02 12.41 -16.74
N ARG A 112 0.97 12.39 -15.85
CA ARG A 112 1.86 13.54 -15.63
C ARG A 112 2.72 13.82 -16.86
N ILE A 113 3.29 12.79 -17.48
CA ILE A 113 4.04 12.92 -18.73
C ILE A 113 3.14 13.48 -19.83
N TYR A 114 1.93 12.95 -19.98
CA TYR A 114 0.97 13.43 -20.97
C TYR A 114 0.58 14.91 -20.77
N ALA A 115 0.43 15.35 -19.51
CA ALA A 115 0.18 16.75 -19.19
C ALA A 115 1.40 17.64 -19.49
N LEU A 116 2.62 17.17 -19.20
CA LEU A 116 3.87 17.90 -19.47
C LEU A 116 4.12 18.07 -20.98
N TYR A 117 3.76 17.06 -21.79
CA TYR A 117 3.80 17.13 -23.25
C TYR A 117 2.62 17.94 -23.86
N GLY A 118 1.88 18.68 -23.04
CA GLY A 118 0.95 19.72 -23.50
C GLY A 118 -0.27 19.20 -24.26
N ARG A 119 -0.73 17.97 -23.98
CA ARG A 119 -1.87 17.31 -24.69
C ARG A 119 -1.73 17.27 -26.22
N SER A 120 -0.55 17.56 -26.78
CA SER A 120 -0.39 17.64 -28.23
C SER A 120 -0.33 16.23 -28.82
N LYS A 121 -1.40 15.79 -29.49
CA LYS A 121 -1.45 14.55 -30.30
C LYS A 121 -0.52 14.58 -31.53
N LYS A 122 0.47 15.48 -31.59
CA LYS A 122 1.24 15.77 -32.82
C LYS A 122 2.68 15.23 -32.81
N ALA A 123 2.91 14.12 -32.12
CA ALA A 123 4.17 13.39 -32.22
C ALA A 123 3.91 11.87 -32.17
N TRP A 124 3.19 11.38 -33.17
CA TRP A 124 3.33 10.01 -33.65
C TRP A 124 3.44 10.11 -35.18
N PRO A 125 4.63 9.88 -35.78
CA PRO A 125 4.71 9.59 -37.21
C PRO A 125 4.02 8.25 -37.54
#